data_AF-A0A1U9P673-F1
#
_entry.id   AF-A0A1U9P673-F1
#
_cell.length_a   1.000
_cell.length_b   1.000
_cell.length_c   1.000
_cell.angle_alpha   90.00
_cell.angle_beta   90.00
_cell.angle_gamma   90.00
#
_symmetry.space_group_name_H-M   'P 1'
#
loop_
_entity.id
_entity.type
_entity.pdbx_description
1 polymer ?
#
loop_
_entity_poly.entity_id
_entity_poly.type
_entity_poly.pdbx_seq_one_letter_code
_entity_poly.pdbx_strand_id
1 'polypeptide(L)' 'MNLYATEHGSGIHAEVGDQIVVGGPTVGQPGRDGEVIALHHADGTPPYDVRWSDTGRTTVFFPGPDAHVRHLHEGPAS' A
#
# COMPACT_ATOMS: atom_id res chain seq x y z
N MET A 1 -20.75 7.33 15.85
CA MET A 1 -20.47 6.19 14.96
C MET A 1 -19.52 6.73 13.91
N ASN A 2 -18.21 6.53 14.09
CA ASN A 2 -17.22 7.20 13.26
C ASN A 2 -17.21 6.57 11.87
N LEU A 3 -18.03 7.15 11.00
CA LEU A 3 -17.94 7.01 9.56
C LEU A 3 -16.58 7.62 9.20
N TYR A 4 -15.60 6.78 8.93
CA TYR A 4 -14.33 7.20 8.34
C TYR A 4 -14.69 8.01 7.10
N ALA A 5 -14.44 9.31 7.18
CA ALA A 5 -14.91 10.28 6.22
C ALA A 5 -14.38 9.93 4.83
N THR A 6 -15.33 9.72 3.92
CA THR A 6 -15.15 9.74 2.48
C THR A 6 -14.71 11.14 2.06
N GLU A 7 -13.41 11.45 2.14
CA GLU A 7 -12.87 12.66 1.54
C GLU A 7 -11.93 12.23 0.40
N HIS A 8 -12.32 12.59 -0.82
CA HIS A 8 -11.69 12.27 -2.09
C HIS A 8 -10.25 12.81 -2.17
N GLY A 9 -9.29 12.18 -1.51
CA GLY A 9 -7.87 12.31 -1.86
C GLY A 9 -7.58 11.36 -3.01
N SER A 10 -6.91 11.82 -4.07
CA SER A 10 -6.38 10.99 -5.19
C SER A 10 -6.22 9.53 -4.78
N GLY A 11 -7.17 8.67 -5.20
CA GLY A 11 -7.26 7.31 -4.69
C GLY A 11 -5.94 6.58 -4.88
N ILE A 12 -5.30 6.23 -3.78
CA ILE A 12 -4.15 5.33 -3.78
C ILE A 12 -4.66 4.04 -4.42
N HIS A 13 -4.19 3.72 -5.61
CA HIS A 13 -4.48 2.47 -6.30
C HIS A 13 -3.21 1.63 -6.35
N ALA A 14 -3.36 0.32 -6.32
CA ALA A 14 -2.25 -0.62 -6.39
C ALA A 14 -2.57 -1.77 -7.34
N GLU A 15 -1.51 -2.37 -7.87
CA GLU A 15 -1.50 -3.60 -8.65
C GLU A 15 -0.78 -4.70 -7.86
N VAL A 16 -1.05 -5.97 -8.20
CA VAL A 16 -0.29 -7.09 -7.63
C VAL A 16 1.16 -7.00 -8.09
N GLY A 17 2.08 -7.10 -7.15
CA GLY A 17 3.53 -6.91 -7.35
C GLY A 17 4.02 -5.51 -6.96
N ASP A 18 3.14 -4.54 -6.71
CA ASP A 18 3.54 -3.22 -6.25
C ASP A 18 4.05 -3.26 -4.81
N GLN A 19 4.89 -2.28 -4.47
CA GLN A 19 5.42 -2.16 -3.11
C GLN A 19 4.66 -1.08 -2.33
N ILE A 20 4.07 -1.44 -1.21
CA ILE A 20 3.61 -0.52 -0.18
C ILE A 20 4.80 -0.06 0.63
N VAL A 21 4.92 1.26 0.82
CA VAL A 21 5.86 1.88 1.76
C VAL A 21 5.06 2.73 2.73
N VAL A 22 5.18 2.43 4.01
CA VAL A 22 4.58 3.19 5.12
C VAL A 22 5.69 3.94 5.82
N GLY A 23 5.63 5.28 5.80
CA GLY A 23 6.54 6.10 6.58
C GLY A 23 6.42 5.78 8.08
N GLY A 24 7.56 5.72 8.78
CA GLY A 24 7.55 5.66 10.24
C GLY A 24 6.90 6.94 10.83
N PRO A 25 6.37 6.90 12.06
CA PRO A 25 5.63 8.02 12.66
C PRO A 25 6.49 9.28 12.88
N THR A 26 7.81 9.18 12.71
CA THR A 26 8.74 10.32 12.79
C THR A 26 9.89 10.08 11.83
N VAL A 27 10.41 11.17 11.24
CA VAL A 27 11.61 11.14 10.39
C VAL A 27 12.76 10.46 11.15
N GLY A 28 13.30 9.38 10.56
CA GLY A 28 14.38 8.58 11.15
C GLY A 28 13.93 7.31 11.88
N GLN A 29 12.63 7.08 12.08
CA GLN A 29 12.14 5.74 12.45
C GLN A 29 12.07 4.85 11.21
N PRO A 30 12.43 3.55 11.34
CA PRO A 30 12.29 2.62 10.24
C PRO A 30 10.81 2.55 9.85
N GLY A 31 10.51 2.98 8.63
CA GLY A 31 9.23 2.70 7.99
C GLY A 31 9.05 1.21 7.77
N ARG A 32 7.88 0.84 7.26
CA ARG A 32 7.55 -0.53 6.92
C ARG A 32 7.28 -0.64 5.44
N ASP A 33 7.83 -1.66 4.78
CA ASP A 33 7.53 -1.93 3.39
C ASP A 33 7.01 -3.36 3.19
N GLY A 34 6.22 -3.55 2.14
CA GLY A 34 5.68 -4.85 1.78
C GLY A 34 5.18 -4.89 0.34
N GLU A 35 5.06 -6.07 -0.21
CA GLU A 35 4.58 -6.33 -1.57
C GLU A 35 3.07 -6.59 -1.55
N VAL A 36 2.33 -5.97 -2.46
CA VAL A 36 0.91 -6.26 -2.70
C VAL A 36 0.83 -7.60 -3.41
N ILE A 37 0.29 -8.62 -2.74
CA ILE A 37 0.18 -9.97 -3.30
C ILE A 37 -1.23 -10.29 -3.81
N ALA A 38 -2.24 -9.54 -3.38
CA ALA A 38 -3.60 -9.62 -3.89
C ALA A 38 -4.37 -8.31 -3.65
N LEU A 39 -5.33 -8.04 -4.53
CA LEU A 39 -6.26 -6.93 -4.44
C LEU A 39 -7.64 -7.45 -4.05
N HIS A 40 -8.32 -6.75 -3.14
CA HIS A 40 -9.72 -7.05 -2.86
C HIS A 40 -10.66 -6.44 -3.91
N HIS A 41 -10.26 -5.32 -4.51
CA HIS A 41 -11.01 -4.61 -5.54
C HIS A 41 -10.26 -4.63 -6.87
N ALA A 42 -10.99 -4.90 -7.96
CA ALA A 42 -10.40 -5.00 -9.30
C ALA A 42 -9.92 -3.65 -9.85
N ASP A 43 -10.48 -2.54 -9.37
CA ASP A 43 -10.05 -1.18 -9.69
C ASP A 43 -8.79 -0.75 -8.93
N GLY A 44 -8.23 -1.63 -8.11
CA GLY A 44 -6.98 -1.38 -7.38
C GLY A 44 -7.16 -0.50 -6.15
N THR A 45 -8.39 -0.20 -5.71
CA THR A 45 -8.62 0.52 -4.44
C THR A 45 -8.42 -0.38 -3.22
N PRO A 46 -8.10 0.20 -2.05
CA PRO A 46 -7.91 -0.57 -0.83
C PRO A 46 -9.21 -1.24 -0.36
N PRO A 47 -9.12 -2.37 0.37
CA PRO A 47 -7.90 -2.91 0.97
C PRO A 47 -7.07 -3.86 0.07
N TYR A 48 -5.83 -4.10 0.50
CA TYR A 48 -4.86 -4.98 -0.18
C TYR A 48 -4.36 -6.09 0.74
N ASP A 49 -4.05 -7.26 0.20
CA ASP A 49 -3.21 -8.23 0.90
C ASP A 49 -1.74 -7.89 0.66
N VAL A 50 -1.04 -7.53 1.75
CA VAL A 50 0.36 -7.13 1.71
C VAL A 50 1.22 -8.15 2.43
N ARG A 51 2.27 -8.65 1.75
CA ARG A 51 3.35 -9.44 2.35
C ARG A 51 4.46 -8.50 2.81
N TRP A 52 4.62 -8.37 4.11
CA TRP A 52 5.58 -7.45 4.72
C TRP A 52 7.01 -7.95 4.69
N SER A 53 7.96 -7.10 4.30
CA SER A 53 9.38 -7.47 4.18
C SER A 53 10.04 -7.76 5.52
N ASP A 54 9.62 -7.10 6.61
CA ASP A 54 10.20 -7.28 7.95
C ASP A 54 9.92 -8.67 8.56
N THR A 55 8.72 -9.20 8.35
CA THR A 55 8.23 -10.40 9.04
C THR A 55 7.85 -11.52 8.08
N GLY A 56 7.79 -11.25 6.78
CA GLY A 56 7.28 -12.17 5.75
C GLY A 56 5.79 -12.47 5.88
N ARG A 57 5.08 -11.82 6.81
CA ARG A 57 3.65 -12.11 7.07
C ARG A 57 2.79 -11.39 6.05
N THR A 58 1.72 -12.06 5.64
CA THR A 58 0.63 -11.47 4.86
C THR A 58 -0.44 -10.94 5.78
N THR A 59 -0.88 -9.70 5.55
CA THR A 59 -2.05 -9.12 6.24
C THR A 59 -2.85 -8.25 5.28
N VAL A 60 -4.17 -8.18 5.51
CA VAL A 60 -5.02 -7.16 4.90
C VAL A 60 -4.60 -5.77 5.40
N PHE A 61 -4.35 -4.85 4.47
CA PHE A 61 -3.84 -3.51 4.75
C PHE A 61 -4.79 -2.43 4.20
N PHE A 62 -5.03 -1.42 5.03
CA PHE A 62 -5.78 -0.21 4.70
C PHE A 62 -4.81 0.97 4.78
N PRO A 63 -4.39 1.56 3.65
CA PRO A 63 -3.42 2.64 3.63
C PRO A 63 -3.97 3.89 4.33
N GLY A 64 -3.15 4.46 5.20
CA GLY A 64 -3.35 5.79 5.78
C GLY A 64 -2.66 6.89 4.96
N PRO A 65 -2.69 8.14 5.42
CA PRO A 65 -2.10 9.28 4.71
C PRO A 65 -0.57 9.18 4.49
N ASP A 66 0.13 8.42 5.34
CA ASP A 66 1.59 8.21 5.26
C ASP A 66 1.98 6.98 4.43
N ALA A 67 0.99 6.31 3.81
CA ALA A 67 1.22 5.15 2.96
C ALA A 67 1.33 5.57 1.49
N HIS A 68 2.37 5.05 0.83
CA HIS A 68 2.62 5.27 -0.58
C HIS A 68 2.73 3.93 -1.30
N VAL A 69 2.10 3.85 -2.47
CA VAL A 69 2.29 2.73 -3.41
C VAL A 69 3.44 3.10 -4.35
N ARG A 70 4.43 2.22 -4.44
CA ARG A 70 5.46 2.27 -5.47
C ARG A 70 5.09 1.26 -6.53
N HIS A 71 4.65 1.78 -7.67
CA HIS A 71 4.47 0.95 -8.85
C HIS A 71 5.84 0.48 -9.31
N LEU A 72 6.09 -0.82 -9.19
CA LEU A 72 7.36 -1.43 -9.62
C LEU A 72 7.35 -1.77 -11.10
N HIS A 73 6.49 -1.11 -11.90
CA HIS A 73 6.37 -1.32 -13.33
C HIS A 73 7.76 -1.44 -13.95
N GLU A 74 8.07 -2.67 -14.35
CA GLU A 74 9.04 -2.96 -15.38
C GLU A 74 8.49 -2.28 -16.63
N GLY A 75 8.79 -0.99 -16.80
CA GLY A 75 8.80 -0.45 -18.14
C GLY A 75 9.68 -1.38 -18.96
N PRO A 76 9.23 -1.91 -20.12
CA PRO A 76 10.24 -2.28 -21.08
C PRO A 76 11.07 -1.02 -21.28
N ALA A 77 12.34 -1.07 -20.92
CA ALA A 77 13.29 -0.16 -21.53
C ALA A 77 13.22 -0.46 -23.04
N SER A 78 12.36 0.24 -23.78
CA SER A 78 12.36 0.21 -25.24
C SER A 78 11.64 1.40 -25.85
#